data_AF-A0A9P6ZXZ1-F1
#
_entry.id   AF-A0A9P6ZXZ1-F1
#
_cell.length_a   1.000
_cell.length_b   1.000
_cell.length_c   1.000
_cell.angle_alpha   90.00
_cell.angle_beta   90.00
_cell.angle_gamma   90.00
#
_symmetry.space_group_name_H-M   'P 1'
#
loop_
_entity.id
_entity.type
_entity.pdbx_description
1 polymer ?
#
loop_
_entity_poly.entity_id
_entity_poly.type
_entity_poly.pdbx_seq_one_letter_code
_entity_poly.pdbx_strand_id
1 'polypeptide(L)'
;LCPSCWKMYHPSDFCTLCNPTCAEPDCSTTLFQTKCTTSEGVKKIPFKVMPVASLKTALVRLLMCPGKWDELQHWRKEGDDEPAPPITREEWYATKALDEPLCDIYDG
;
A
#
# COMPACT_ATOMS: atom_id res chain seq x y z
N LEU A 1 0.51 -5.18 -9.11
CA LEU A 1 1.36 -5.02 -7.91
C LEU A 1 1.66 -6.40 -7.36
N CYS A 2 2.94 -6.76 -7.18
CA CYS A 2 3.32 -7.96 -6.42
C CYS A 2 3.08 -7.71 -4.92
N PRO A 3 2.37 -8.58 -4.18
CA PRO A 3 2.10 -8.36 -2.77
C PRO A 3 3.33 -8.61 -1.86
N SER A 4 4.41 -9.19 -2.38
CA SER A 4 5.60 -9.51 -1.57
C SER A 4 6.72 -8.49 -1.77
N CYS A 5 7.14 -8.25 -3.01
CA CYS A 5 8.22 -7.32 -3.32
C CYS A 5 7.73 -5.93 -3.76
N TRP A 6 6.41 -5.71 -3.79
CA TRP A 6 5.80 -4.42 -4.14
C TRP A 6 6.09 -3.90 -5.55
N LYS A 7 6.63 -4.74 -6.44
CA LYS A 7 6.79 -4.38 -7.85
C LYS A 7 5.45 -4.01 -8.48
N MET A 8 5.36 -2.79 -8.98
CA MET A 8 4.24 -2.36 -9.80
C MET A 8 4.44 -2.88 -11.22
N TYR A 9 3.38 -3.48 -11.77
CA TYR A 9 3.31 -3.91 -13.16
C TYR A 9 2.29 -3.02 -13.84
N HIS A 10 2.68 -2.36 -14.92
CA HIS A 10 1.70 -1.70 -15.78
C HIS A 10 0.77 -2.78 -16.38
N PRO A 11 -0.53 -2.51 -16.59
CA PRO A 11 -1.45 -3.49 -17.17
C PRO A 11 -0.94 -4.08 -18.50
N SER A 12 -0.30 -3.28 -19.34
CA SER A 12 0.33 -3.73 -20.59
C SER A 12 1.43 -4.75 -20.32
N ASP A 13 2.36 -4.45 -19.42
CA ASP A 13 3.49 -5.32 -19.09
C ASP A 13 3.01 -6.63 -18.44
N PHE A 14 1.97 -6.54 -17.61
CA PHE A 14 1.36 -7.69 -16.95
C PHE A 14 0.84 -8.71 -17.96
N CYS A 15 0.19 -8.25 -19.03
CA CYS A 15 -0.30 -9.11 -20.09
C CYS A 15 0.85 -9.83 -20.83
N THR A 16 2.02 -9.21 -20.91
CA THR A 16 3.21 -9.77 -21.57
C THR A 16 4.00 -10.76 -20.71
N LEU A 17 3.79 -10.81 -19.39
CA LEU A 17 4.50 -11.73 -18.49
C LEU A 17 4.35 -13.20 -18.94
N CYS A 18 5.45 -13.85 -19.32
CA CYS A 18 5.43 -15.26 -19.75
C CYS A 18 5.11 -16.20 -18.58
N ASN A 19 5.62 -15.88 -17.39
CA ASN A 19 5.48 -16.72 -16.20
C ASN A 19 4.42 -16.15 -15.25
N PRO A 20 3.72 -17.02 -14.50
CA PRO A 20 2.74 -16.60 -13.52
C PRO A 20 3.36 -15.99 -12.26
N THR A 21 4.68 -16.11 -12.06
CA THR A 21 5.41 -15.59 -10.90
C THR A 21 5.93 -14.17 -11.12
N CYS A 22 6.26 -13.48 -10.03
CA CYS A 22 6.91 -12.18 -10.08
C CYS A 22 8.25 -12.25 -10.84
N ALA A 23 8.54 -11.23 -11.64
CA ALA A 23 9.75 -11.11 -12.44
C ALA A 23 10.96 -10.56 -11.66
N GLU A 24 10.73 -10.04 -10.44
CA GLU A 24 11.83 -9.59 -9.58
C GLU A 24 12.65 -10.80 -9.07
N PRO A 25 13.99 -10.68 -9.01
CA PRO A 25 14.83 -11.68 -8.38
C PRO A 25 14.40 -11.89 -6.93
N ASP A 26 14.51 -13.14 -6.46
CA ASP A 26 14.12 -13.57 -5.10
C ASP A 26 12.62 -13.41 -4.74
N CYS A 27 11.74 -13.21 -5.73
CA CYS A 27 10.31 -13.12 -5.50
C CYS A 27 9.54 -14.27 -6.20
N SER A 28 9.16 -15.29 -5.43
CA SER A 28 8.43 -16.48 -5.92
C SER A 28 6.90 -16.31 -5.95
N THR A 29 6.41 -15.09 -5.74
CA THR A 29 4.99 -14.82 -5.57
C THR A 29 4.22 -14.96 -6.88
N THR A 30 3.16 -15.75 -6.87
CA THR A 30 2.27 -15.94 -8.04
C THR A 30 1.34 -14.73 -8.24
N LEU A 31 1.39 -14.15 -9.44
CA LEU A 31 0.66 -12.95 -9.83
C LEU A 31 -0.64 -13.24 -10.59
N PHE A 32 -0.70 -14.29 -11.41
CA PHE A 32 -1.91 -14.71 -12.13
C PHE A 32 -2.01 -16.22 -12.29
N GLN A 33 -3.22 -16.70 -12.57
CA GLN A 33 -3.50 -18.05 -13.05
C GLN A 33 -3.97 -17.99 -14.51
N THR A 34 -3.71 -19.02 -15.31
CA THR A 34 -4.23 -19.13 -16.68
C THR A 34 -5.47 -20.02 -16.71
N LYS A 35 -6.51 -19.61 -17.44
CA LYS A 35 -7.66 -20.46 -17.74
C LYS A 35 -7.81 -20.60 -19.25
N CYS A 36 -7.98 -21.83 -19.73
CA CYS A 36 -8.37 -22.09 -21.11
C CYS A 36 -9.87 -21.82 -21.26
N THR A 37 -10.21 -21.02 -22.26
CA THR A 37 -11.61 -20.73 -22.61
C THR A 37 -12.11 -21.76 -23.63
N THR A 38 -13.43 -21.96 -23.69
CA THR A 38 -14.07 -22.85 -24.67
C THR A 38 -13.88 -22.41 -26.12
N SER A 39 -13.44 -21.17 -26.35
CA SER A 39 -13.13 -20.59 -27.66
C SER A 39 -11.62 -20.55 -27.96
N GLU A 40 -10.86 -21.56 -27.50
CA GLU A 40 -9.41 -21.77 -27.75
C GLU A 40 -8.43 -20.70 -27.21
N GLY A 41 -8.91 -19.65 -26.53
CA GLY A 41 -8.04 -18.64 -25.93
C GLY A 41 -7.52 -19.01 -24.54
N VAL A 42 -6.22 -18.79 -24.27
CA VAL A 42 -5.67 -18.80 -22.91
C VAL A 42 -5.83 -17.41 -22.29
N LYS A 43 -6.67 -17.30 -21.26
CA LYS A 43 -6.88 -16.05 -20.52
C LYS A 43 -6.06 -16.04 -19.24
N LYS A 44 -5.23 -15.02 -19.05
CA LYS A 44 -4.55 -14.74 -17.78
C LYS A 44 -5.53 -14.07 -16.82
N ILE A 45 -5.73 -14.67 -15.66
CA ILE A 45 -6.59 -14.19 -14.58
C ILE A 45 -5.69 -13.77 -13.43
N PRO A 46 -5.46 -12.46 -13.22
CA PRO A 46 -4.69 -11.95 -12.08
C PRO A 46 -5.31 -12.42 -10.76
N PHE A 47 -4.46 -12.85 -9.81
CA PHE A 47 -4.91 -13.24 -8.47
C PHE A 47 -5.51 -12.06 -7.69
N LYS A 48 -5.10 -10.83 -8.02
CA LYS A 48 -5.71 -9.57 -7.58
C LYS A 48 -5.09 -8.40 -8.33
N VAL A 49 -5.81 -7.83 -9.29
CA VAL A 49 -5.58 -6.43 -9.70
C VAL A 49 -6.31 -5.61 -8.65
N MET A 50 -5.59 -4.97 -7.72
CA MET A 50 -6.13 -4.04 -6.72
C MET A 50 -7.57 -4.36 -6.29
N PRO A 51 -7.79 -5.30 -5.35
CA PRO A 51 -9.13 -5.50 -4.84
C PRO A 51 -9.60 -4.17 -4.26
N VAL A 52 -10.90 -3.91 -4.35
CA VAL A 52 -11.63 -2.97 -3.48
C VAL A 52 -11.25 -3.29 -2.04
N ALA A 53 -10.12 -2.75 -1.59
CA ALA A 53 -9.65 -2.88 -0.24
C ALA A 53 -10.40 -1.79 0.52
N SER A 54 -10.88 -2.12 1.72
CA SER A 54 -11.31 -1.05 2.61
C SER A 54 -10.18 -0.03 2.74
N LEU A 55 -10.50 1.25 2.88
CA LEU A 55 -9.51 2.31 3.02
C LEU A 55 -8.44 1.94 4.07
N LYS A 56 -8.88 1.39 5.20
CA LYS A 56 -8.00 0.86 6.25
C LYS A 56 -7.00 -0.18 5.73
N THR A 57 -7.46 -1.15 4.95
CA THR A 57 -6.59 -2.21 4.38
C THR A 57 -5.63 -1.64 3.34
N ALA A 58 -6.09 -0.67 2.55
CA ALA A 58 -5.24 0.01 1.57
C ALA A 58 -4.13 0.82 2.26
N LEU A 59 -4.48 1.56 3.33
CA LEU A 59 -3.53 2.32 4.14
C LEU A 59 -2.51 1.41 4.83
N VAL A 60 -2.94 0.31 5.46
CA VAL A 60 -2.01 -0.65 6.07
C VAL A 60 -1.03 -1.19 5.03
N ARG A 61 -1.52 -1.55 3.84
CA ARG A 61 -0.64 -2.01 2.76
C ARG A 61 0.35 -0.93 2.34
N LEU A 62 -0.13 0.29 2.12
CA LEU A 62 0.73 1.41 1.76
C LEU A 62 1.82 1.64 2.81
N LEU A 63 1.45 1.71 4.08
CA LEU A 63 2.37 1.95 5.19
C LEU A 63 3.37 0.80 5.43
N MET A 64 3.02 -0.43 5.04
CA MET A 64 3.90 -1.60 5.12
C MET A 64 4.84 -1.74 3.91
N CYS A 65 4.74 -0.86 2.90
CA CYS A 65 5.70 -0.84 1.80
C CYS A 65 7.11 -0.50 2.34
N PRO A 66 8.15 -1.29 2.00
CA PRO A 66 9.53 -0.94 2.33
C PRO A 66 9.88 0.48 1.85
N GLY A 67 10.55 1.27 2.70
CA GLY A 67 10.93 2.67 2.43
C GLY A 67 9.79 3.70 2.49
N LYS A 68 8.53 3.27 2.67
CA LYS A 68 7.41 4.22 2.74
C LYS A 68 7.45 5.09 4.00
N TRP A 69 7.95 4.55 5.11
CA TRP A 69 8.18 5.33 6.33
C TRP A 69 9.07 6.54 6.04
N ASP A 70 10.25 6.30 5.45
CA ASP A 70 11.21 7.37 5.14
C ASP A 70 10.63 8.39 4.16
N GLU A 71 9.90 7.92 3.14
CA GLU A 71 9.19 8.78 2.19
C GLU A 71 8.14 9.67 2.88
N LEU A 72 7.35 9.13 3.81
CA LEU A 72 6.33 9.89 4.53
C LEU A 72 6.92 10.87 5.56
N GLN A 73 8.17 10.69 5.95
CA GLN A 73 8.87 11.58 6.88
C GLN A 73 9.83 12.55 6.19
N HIS A 74 9.89 12.57 4.86
CA HIS A 74 10.83 13.42 4.09
C HIS A 74 10.70 14.93 4.36
N TRP A 75 9.54 15.38 4.87
CA TRP A 75 9.28 16.79 5.18
C TRP A 75 9.87 17.22 6.53
N ARG A 76 10.18 16.27 7.43
CA ARG A 76 10.79 16.56 8.73
C ARG A 76 12.22 17.03 8.55
N LYS A 77 12.58 18.06 9.32
CA LYS A 77 13.93 18.62 9.40
C LYS A 77 14.55 18.31 10.75
N GLU A 78 15.87 18.46 10.82
CA GLU A 78 16.60 18.38 12.07
C GLU A 78 16.10 19.47 13.03
N GLY A 79 15.58 19.06 14.19
CA GLY A 79 14.97 19.95 15.19
C GLY A 79 13.45 19.96 15.23
N ASP A 80 12.76 19.28 14.30
CA ASP A 80 11.32 19.06 14.39
C ASP A 80 10.98 18.00 15.45
N ASP A 81 9.75 18.05 15.97
CA ASP A 81 9.29 17.12 17.01
C ASP A 81 9.35 15.66 16.53
N GLU A 82 9.89 14.80 17.39
CA GLU A 82 9.88 13.36 17.17
C GLU A 82 8.44 12.82 17.15
N PRO A 83 8.16 11.73 16.40
CA PRO A 83 6.84 11.12 16.40
C PRO A 83 6.46 10.69 17.82
N ALA A 84 5.41 11.31 18.35
CA ALA A 84 4.83 10.93 19.63
C ALA A 84 4.37 9.45 19.60
N PRO A 85 4.45 8.74 20.74
CA PRO A 85 3.95 7.39 20.82
C PRO A 85 2.44 7.34 20.54
N PRO A 86 1.93 6.24 19.95
CA PRO A 86 0.52 6.10 19.69
C PRO A 86 -0.27 6.11 21.00
N ILE A 87 -1.28 6.96 21.07
CA ILE A 87 -2.25 7.02 22.17
C ILE A 87 -3.59 6.41 21.73
N THR A 88 -4.39 6.00 22.71
CA THR A 88 -5.75 5.52 22.47
C THR A 88 -6.66 6.65 21.99
N ARG A 89 -7.79 6.27 21.39
CA ARG A 89 -8.81 7.23 20.98
C ARG A 89 -9.29 8.03 22.18
N GLU A 90 -9.55 7.36 23.29
CA GLU A 90 -10.09 7.94 24.52
C GLU A 90 -9.11 8.96 25.14
N GLU A 91 -7.82 8.64 25.16
CA GLU A 91 -6.75 9.56 25.60
C GLU A 91 -6.64 10.78 24.68
N TRP A 92 -6.76 10.58 23.36
CA TRP A 92 -6.78 11.69 22.41
C TRP A 92 -7.99 12.62 22.61
N TYR A 93 -9.19 12.06 22.86
CA TYR A 93 -10.36 12.90 23.17
C TYR A 93 -10.24 13.60 24.53
N ALA A 94 -9.62 12.97 25.52
CA ALA A 94 -9.41 13.57 26.84
C ALA A 94 -8.43 14.74 26.84
N THR A 95 -7.53 14.79 25.86
CA THR A 95 -6.54 15.87 25.68
C THR A 95 -7.05 17.03 24.83
N LYS A 96 -8.22 16.91 24.21
CA LYS A 96 -8.82 17.96 23.37
C LYS A 96 -9.92 18.70 24.10
N ALA A 97 -9.80 20.02 24.16
CA ALA A 97 -10.92 20.91 24.47
C ALA A 97 -11.93 20.82 23.31
N LEU A 98 -13.16 20.37 23.58
CA LEU A 98 -14.19 20.12 22.55
C LEU A 98 -14.66 21.41 21.85
N ASP A 99 -14.36 22.55 22.45
CA ASP A 99 -14.72 23.90 22.06
C ASP A 99 -13.58 24.64 21.33
N GLU A 100 -12.37 24.09 21.30
CA GLU A 100 -11.26 24.66 20.54
C GLU A 100 -11.21 24.08 19.12
N PRO A 101 -11.07 24.94 18.09
CA PRO A 101 -10.87 24.45 16.74
C PRO A 101 -9.60 23.62 16.68
N LEU A 102 -9.65 22.50 15.95
CA LEU A 102 -8.44 21.74 15.66
C LEU A 102 -7.48 22.65 14.89
N CYS A 103 -6.27 22.84 15.43
CA CYS A 103 -5.21 23.61 14.77
C CYS A 103 -5.01 23.13 13.33
N ASP A 104 -4.58 24.03 12.46
CA ASP A 104 -4.36 23.67 11.07
C ASP A 104 -3.29 22.58 11.00
N ILE A 105 -3.44 21.66 10.04
CA ILE A 105 -2.42 20.64 9.75
C ILE A 105 -1.07 21.28 9.37
N TYR A 106 -1.09 22.55 8.97
CA TYR A 106 0.10 23.35 8.66
C TYR A 106 0.72 24.08 9.87
N ASP A 107 0.11 24.04 11.06
CA ASP A 107 0.65 24.66 12.28
C ASP A 107 1.62 23.73 13.05
N GLY A 108 1.98 22.58 12.46
CA GLY A 108 2.94 21.61 12.97
C GLY A 108 4.30 21.71 12.29
#